data_AF-A0A1I7UHU7-F1
#
_entry.id   AF-A0A1I7UHU7-F1
#
_cell.length_a   1.000
_cell.length_b   1.000
_cell.length_c   1.000
_cell.angle_alpha   90.00
_cell.angle_beta   90.00
_cell.angle_gamma   90.00
#
_symmetry.space_group_name_H-M   'P 1'
#
loop_
_entity.id
_entity.type
_entity.pdbx_description
1 polymer ?
#
loop_
_entity_poly.entity_id
_entity_poly.type
_entity_poly.pdbx_seq_one_letter_code
_entity_poly.pdbx_strand_id
1 'polypeptide(L)'
;MGVKTEFRPSEPISDLEKSQINSVRAMLKERLPNGIPDDVNTDLNLCRWLRGYHGDMERIVKNFATYLASRQAAGFVGEDFAEKFFDLPDIAPFLQYIASSRLQDRQWSDEHNAFYSSKEHGHNQKSS
;
A
#
# COMPACT_ATOMS: atom_id res chain seq x y z
N MET A 1 27.48 -8.82 5.59
CA MET A 1 27.25 -8.86 4.13
C MET A 1 25.90 -8.21 3.87
N GLY A 2 25.86 -7.03 3.25
CA GLY A 2 24.60 -6.37 2.91
C GLY A 2 24.01 -6.99 1.65
N VAL A 3 22.80 -7.55 1.75
CA VAL A 3 22.03 -7.98 0.58
C VAL A 3 21.67 -6.70 -0.18
N LYS A 4 22.22 -6.53 -1.38
CA LYS A 4 21.79 -5.47 -2.29
C LYS A 4 20.42 -5.87 -2.82
N THR A 5 19.37 -5.30 -2.24
CA THR A 5 18.03 -5.41 -2.81
C THR A 5 18.00 -4.55 -4.07
N GLU A 6 18.19 -5.18 -5.23
CA GLU A 6 17.99 -4.50 -6.50
C GLU A 6 16.50 -4.18 -6.64
N PHE A 7 16.17 -2.89 -6.70
CA PHE A 7 14.81 -2.42 -6.94
C PHE A 7 14.42 -2.83 -8.36
N ARG A 8 13.71 -3.95 -8.50
CA ARG A 8 13.13 -4.32 -9.78
C ARG A 8 11.87 -3.48 -9.98
N PRO A 9 11.82 -2.59 -10.99
CA PRO A 9 10.55 -1.98 -11.36
C PRO A 9 9.55 -3.11 -11.61
N SER A 10 8.33 -2.97 -11.10
CA SER A 10 7.28 -3.95 -11.36
C SER A 10 7.16 -4.14 -12.86
N GLU A 11 7.28 -5.39 -13.35
CA GLU A 11 7.11 -5.66 -14.77
C GLU A 11 5.80 -5.05 -15.25
N PRO A 12 5.81 -4.35 -16.40
CA PRO A 12 4.62 -3.73 -16.94
C PRO A 12 3.52 -4.78 -17.10
N ILE A 13 2.26 -4.37 -16.91
CA ILE A 13 1.12 -5.26 -17.06
C ILE A 13 1.04 -5.68 -18.54
N SER A 14 1.27 -6.96 -18.80
CA SER A 14 1.20 -7.56 -20.12
C SER A 14 -0.24 -7.62 -20.63
N ASP A 15 -0.43 -7.80 -21.94
CA ASP A 15 -1.77 -7.91 -22.53
C ASP A 15 -2.51 -9.17 -22.05
N LEU A 16 -1.77 -10.25 -21.76
CA LEU A 16 -2.33 -11.44 -21.11
C LEU A 16 -2.87 -11.09 -19.72
N GLU A 17 -2.10 -10.37 -18.92
CA GLU A 17 -2.54 -9.94 -17.59
C GLU A 17 -3.74 -8.99 -17.66
N LYS A 18 -3.81 -8.08 -18.64
CA LYS A 18 -5.01 -7.24 -18.85
C LYS A 18 -6.26 -8.08 -19.08
N SER A 19 -6.15 -9.14 -19.90
CA SER A 19 -7.26 -10.07 -20.11
C SER A 19 -7.67 -10.76 -18.81
N GLN A 20 -6.70 -11.25 -18.03
CA GLN A 20 -6.94 -11.90 -16.74
C GLN A 20 -7.54 -10.95 -15.69
N ILE A 21 -7.09 -9.68 -15.66
CA ILE A 21 -7.63 -8.63 -14.81
C ILE A 21 -9.12 -8.42 -15.09
N ASN A 22 -9.51 -8.37 -16.37
CA ASN A 22 -10.90 -8.23 -16.75
C ASN A 22 -11.74 -9.46 -16.34
N SER A 23 -11.20 -10.67 -16.48
CA SER A 23 -11.86 -11.90 -16.03
C SER A 23 -12.09 -11.90 -14.52
N VAL A 24 -11.04 -11.64 -13.71
CA VAL A 24 -11.18 -11.65 -12.26
C VAL A 24 -12.08 -10.50 -11.78
N ARG A 25 -12.02 -9.33 -12.43
CA ARG A 25 -12.93 -8.21 -12.16
C ARG A 25 -14.39 -8.59 -12.39
N ALA A 26 -14.69 -9.28 -13.49
CA ALA A 26 -16.03 -9.76 -13.77
C ALA A 26 -16.50 -10.77 -12.71
N MET A 27 -15.68 -11.76 -12.37
CA MET A 27 -16.01 -12.76 -11.34
C MET A 27 -16.24 -12.12 -9.96
N LEU A 28 -15.41 -11.14 -9.58
CA LEU A 28 -15.57 -10.41 -8.32
C LEU A 28 -16.87 -9.60 -8.30
N LYS A 29 -17.23 -8.95 -9.41
CA LYS A 29 -18.50 -8.21 -9.51
C LYS A 29 -19.73 -9.11 -9.38
N GLU A 30 -19.66 -10.35 -9.86
CA GLU A 30 -20.74 -11.33 -9.69
C GLU A 30 -20.85 -11.86 -8.26
N ARG A 31 -19.72 -12.07 -7.56
CA ARG A 31 -19.70 -12.71 -6.23
C ARG A 31 -19.75 -11.73 -5.06
N LEU A 32 -19.40 -10.47 -5.27
CA LEU A 32 -19.44 -9.44 -4.22
C LEU A 32 -20.77 -8.68 -4.28
N PRO A 33 -21.60 -8.73 -3.22
CA PRO A 33 -22.95 -8.13 -3.25
C PRO A 33 -22.95 -6.60 -3.46
N ASN A 34 -21.87 -5.93 -3.05
CA ASN A 34 -21.70 -4.48 -3.16
C ASN A 34 -20.67 -4.07 -4.23
N GLY A 35 -20.26 -5.02 -5.08
CA GLY A 35 -19.19 -4.80 -6.05
C GLY A 35 -17.80 -4.64 -5.41
N ILE A 36 -16.85 -4.16 -6.22
CA ILE A 36 -15.46 -3.91 -5.83
C ILE A 36 -15.33 -2.42 -5.47
N PRO A 37 -14.83 -2.06 -4.28
CA PRO A 37 -14.55 -0.65 -3.95
C PRO A 37 -13.52 -0.04 -4.92
N ASP A 38 -13.70 1.24 -5.28
CA ASP A 38 -12.92 1.90 -6.33
C ASP A 38 -11.42 1.95 -6.02
N ASP A 39 -11.08 2.20 -4.76
CA ASP A 39 -9.70 2.24 -4.26
C ASP A 39 -8.91 0.93 -4.47
N VAL A 40 -9.61 -0.19 -4.62
CA VAL A 40 -9.03 -1.51 -4.92
C VAL A 40 -9.43 -2.09 -6.26
N ASN A 41 -10.26 -1.40 -7.04
CA ASN A 41 -10.67 -1.79 -8.39
C ASN A 41 -9.69 -1.28 -9.48
N THR A 42 -8.42 -1.11 -9.14
CA THR A 42 -7.38 -0.71 -10.09
C THR A 42 -6.73 -1.92 -10.76
N ASP A 43 -6.31 -1.76 -12.02
CA ASP A 43 -5.58 -2.80 -12.75
C ASP A 43 -4.31 -3.22 -12.01
N LEU A 44 -3.62 -2.26 -11.38
CA LEU A 44 -2.42 -2.51 -10.59
C LEU A 44 -2.71 -3.43 -9.39
N ASN A 45 -3.77 -3.14 -8.63
CA ASN A 45 -4.13 -3.97 -7.48
C ASN A 45 -4.56 -5.37 -7.91
N LEU A 46 -5.43 -5.49 -8.91
CA LEU A 46 -5.89 -6.80 -9.39
C LEU A 46 -4.75 -7.62 -10.01
N CYS A 47 -3.80 -6.97 -10.69
CA CYS A 47 -2.57 -7.61 -11.17
C CYS A 47 -1.72 -8.15 -10.02
N ARG A 48 -1.58 -7.40 -8.92
CA ARG A 48 -0.86 -7.88 -7.72
C ARG A 48 -1.49 -9.15 -7.15
N TRP A 49 -2.82 -9.23 -7.13
CA TRP A 49 -3.53 -10.44 -6.72
C TRP A 49 -3.28 -11.60 -7.70
N LEU A 50 -3.39 -11.37 -9.00
CA LEU A 50 -3.10 -12.39 -10.02
C LEU A 50 -1.68 -12.95 -9.89
N ARG A 51 -0.68 -12.08 -9.76
CA ARG A 51 0.73 -12.48 -9.58
C ARG A 51 0.94 -13.24 -8.26
N GLY A 52 0.37 -12.75 -7.16
CA GLY A 52 0.50 -13.37 -5.83
C GLY A 52 -0.18 -14.74 -5.70
N TYR A 53 -1.21 -14.99 -6.49
CA TYR A 53 -1.91 -16.28 -6.57
C TYR A 53 -1.56 -17.10 -7.83
N HIS A 54 -0.52 -16.72 -8.57
CA HIS A 54 -0.07 -17.40 -9.78
C HIS A 54 -1.20 -17.64 -10.82
N GLY A 55 -2.11 -16.67 -10.95
CA GLY A 55 -3.25 -16.73 -11.87
C GLY A 55 -4.45 -17.54 -11.39
N ASP A 56 -4.45 -18.06 -10.16
CA ASP A 56 -5.58 -18.79 -9.58
C ASP A 56 -6.74 -17.83 -9.21
N MET A 57 -7.61 -17.56 -10.19
CA MET A 57 -8.72 -16.63 -10.06
C MET A 57 -9.77 -17.08 -9.04
N GLU A 58 -10.02 -18.40 -8.91
CA GLU A 58 -10.99 -18.92 -7.95
C GLU A 58 -10.54 -18.65 -6.53
N ARG A 59 -9.25 -18.85 -6.24
CA ARG A 59 -8.70 -18.57 -4.92
C ARG A 59 -8.67 -17.07 -4.61
N ILE A 60 -8.40 -16.22 -5.61
CA ILE A 60 -8.52 -14.76 -5.47
C ILE A 60 -9.95 -14.41 -5.06
N VAL A 61 -10.93 -14.84 -5.83
CA VAL A 61 -12.35 -14.51 -5.60
C VAL A 61 -12.82 -15.01 -4.23
N LYS A 62 -12.42 -16.23 -3.82
CA LYS A 62 -12.73 -16.78 -2.50
C LYS A 62 -12.19 -15.93 -1.35
N ASN A 63 -10.98 -15.39 -1.49
CA ASN A 63 -10.28 -14.66 -0.43
C ASN A 63 -10.55 -13.15 -0.44
N PHE A 64 -10.99 -12.58 -1.56
CA PHE A 64 -11.11 -11.14 -1.73
C PHE A 64 -12.12 -10.52 -0.76
N ALA A 65 -13.25 -11.18 -0.50
CA ALA A 65 -14.24 -10.71 0.47
C ALA A 65 -13.67 -10.60 1.90
N THR A 66 -12.84 -11.57 2.30
CA THR A 66 -12.18 -11.56 3.61
C THR A 66 -11.16 -10.42 3.69
N TYR A 67 -10.43 -10.16 2.60
CA TYR A 67 -9.53 -9.02 2.50
C TYR A 67 -10.26 -7.68 2.65
N LEU A 68 -11.41 -7.49 1.97
CA LEU A 68 -12.21 -6.28 2.11
C LEU A 68 -12.69 -6.07 3.55
N ALA A 69 -13.21 -7.13 4.19
CA ALA A 69 -13.64 -7.07 5.58
C ALA A 69 -12.47 -6.74 6.54
N SER A 70 -11.30 -7.35 6.31
CA SER A 70 -10.10 -7.10 7.14
C SER A 70 -9.61 -5.66 7.02
N ARG A 71 -9.59 -5.11 5.80
CA ARG A 71 -9.26 -3.70 5.58
C ARG A 71 -10.24 -2.76 6.25
N GLN A 72 -11.53 -3.04 6.15
CA GLN A 72 -12.56 -2.26 6.81
C GLN A 72 -12.41 -2.26 8.33
N ALA A 73 -12.18 -3.43 8.92
CA ALA A 73 -11.96 -3.56 10.36
C ALA A 73 -10.70 -2.82 10.84
N ALA A 74 -9.67 -2.75 10.01
CA ALA A 74 -8.42 -2.06 10.31
C ALA A 74 -8.44 -0.55 10.00
N GLY A 75 -9.56 -0.01 9.49
CA GLY A 75 -9.64 1.40 9.07
C GLY A 75 -8.86 1.72 7.79
N PHE A 76 -8.49 0.71 7.01
CA PHE A 76 -7.74 0.84 5.75
C PHE A 76 -8.66 0.99 4.54
N VAL A 77 -9.58 1.96 4.54
CA VAL A 77 -10.58 2.16 3.48
C VAL A 77 -10.56 3.60 2.99
N GLY A 78 -10.79 3.80 1.69
CA GLY A 78 -10.93 5.13 1.10
C GLY A 78 -9.65 5.61 0.40
N GLU A 79 -9.83 6.55 -0.54
CA GLU A 79 -8.72 7.15 -1.30
C GLU A 79 -7.82 8.02 -0.42
N ASP A 80 -8.38 8.57 0.66
CA ASP A 80 -7.72 9.38 1.68
C ASP A 80 -6.95 8.55 2.73
N PHE A 81 -6.91 7.22 2.55
CA PHE A 81 -6.17 6.33 3.44
C PHE A 81 -4.71 6.76 3.63
N ALA A 82 -4.02 7.14 2.56
CA ALA A 82 -2.62 7.53 2.64
C ALA A 82 -2.41 8.75 3.55
N GLU A 83 -3.39 9.65 3.62
CA GLU A 83 -3.40 10.84 4.47
C GLU A 83 -3.72 10.46 5.92
N LYS A 84 -4.78 9.66 6.12
CA LYS A 84 -5.27 9.26 7.45
C LYS A 84 -4.46 8.16 8.13
N PHE A 85 -3.59 7.47 7.41
CA PHE A 85 -2.79 6.37 7.94
C PHE A 85 -1.93 6.80 9.14
N PHE A 86 -1.41 8.03 9.10
CA PHE A 86 -0.59 8.58 10.18
C PHE A 86 -1.41 9.07 11.38
N ASP A 87 -2.72 9.24 11.20
CA ASP A 87 -3.66 9.67 12.23
C ASP A 87 -4.29 8.49 13.00
N LEU A 88 -3.94 7.25 12.62
CA LEU A 88 -4.43 6.07 13.31
C LEU A 88 -3.92 6.03 14.76
N PRO A 89 -4.80 5.88 15.77
CA PRO A 89 -4.46 6.08 17.18
C PRO A 89 -3.30 5.20 17.68
N ASP A 90 -3.15 4.01 17.10
CA ASP A 90 -2.16 3.01 17.52
C ASP A 90 -0.98 2.86 16.54
N ILE A 91 -0.82 3.75 15.56
CA ILE A 91 0.26 3.64 14.55
C ILE A 91 1.63 4.05 15.11
N ALA A 92 1.66 4.91 16.14
CA ALA A 92 2.87 5.57 16.64
C ALA A 92 4.03 4.60 16.99
N PRO A 93 3.81 3.44 17.64
CA PRO A 93 4.89 2.48 17.93
C PRO A 93 5.50 1.84 16.67
N PHE A 94 4.74 1.82 15.57
CA PHE A 94 5.10 1.16 14.32
C PHE A 94 5.72 2.09 13.29
N LEU A 95 5.58 3.41 13.46
CA LEU A 95 6.10 4.42 12.53
C LEU A 95 7.60 4.26 12.26
N GLN A 96 8.41 3.89 13.26
CA GLN A 96 9.85 3.64 13.09
C GLN A 96 10.15 2.51 12.09
N TYR A 97 9.33 1.47 12.06
CA TYR A 97 9.49 0.34 11.16
C TYR A 97 9.00 0.70 9.75
N ILE A 98 7.91 1.45 9.66
CA ILE A 98 7.34 1.92 8.39
C ILE A 98 8.25 2.96 7.71
N ALA A 99 8.80 3.90 8.48
CA ALA A 99 9.73 4.91 8.02
C ALA A 99 11.10 4.34 7.65
N SER A 100 11.54 3.25 8.29
CA SER A 100 12.80 2.56 7.92
C SER A 100 12.76 1.96 6.51
N SER A 101 11.57 1.57 6.03
CA SER A 101 11.38 1.13 4.64
C SER A 101 11.39 2.30 3.64
N ARG A 102 11.17 3.54 4.10
CA ARG A 102 11.09 4.76 3.27
C ARG A 102 12.41 5.52 3.19
N LEU A 103 13.37 5.29 4.10
CA LEU A 103 14.72 5.90 4.03
C LEU A 103 15.52 5.47 2.78
N GLN A 104 15.04 4.48 2.02
CA GLN A 104 15.60 4.10 0.72
C GLN A 104 14.80 4.65 -0.48
N ASP A 105 13.60 5.20 -0.26
CA ASP A 105 12.75 5.82 -1.30
C ASP A 105 12.99 7.34 -1.32
N ARG A 106 13.88 7.76 -2.23
CA ARG A 106 14.34 9.15 -2.38
C ARG A 106 13.34 10.05 -3.13
N GLN A 107 12.04 9.80 -2.99
CA GLN A 107 10.99 10.43 -3.83
C GLN A 107 9.81 11.01 -3.04
N TRP A 108 9.97 11.29 -1.75
CA TRP A 108 9.02 12.11 -1.01
C TRP A 108 9.67 13.48 -0.78
N SER A 109 9.03 14.56 -1.23
CA SER A 109 9.55 15.92 -1.07
C SER A 109 9.78 16.20 0.42
N ASP A 110 10.89 16.88 0.71
CA ASP A 110 11.36 17.15 2.07
C ASP A 110 10.32 17.86 2.96
N GLU A 111 9.33 18.54 2.35
CA GLU A 111 8.25 19.26 3.05
C GLU A 111 7.32 18.38 3.89
N HIS A 112 7.30 17.06 3.69
CA HIS A 112 6.35 16.16 4.38
C HIS A 112 7.03 15.08 5.23
N ASN A 113 8.37 15.14 5.35
CA ASN A 113 9.09 14.25 6.25
C ASN A 113 8.95 14.75 7.70
N ALA A 114 8.00 14.19 8.45
CA ALA A 114 7.82 14.44 9.88
C ALA A 114 9.08 14.16 10.73
N PHE A 115 10.06 13.43 10.19
CA PHE A 115 11.36 13.18 10.84
C PHE A 115 12.31 14.39 10.83
N TYR A 116 12.21 15.29 9.84
CA TYR A 116 13.11 16.46 9.75
C TYR A 116 12.61 17.66 10.56
N SER A 117 11.31 17.74 10.86
CA SER A 117 10.71 18.85 11.62
C SER A 117 11.13 18.89 13.10
N SER A 118 11.79 17.85 13.62
CA SER A 118 12.19 17.77 15.03
C SER A 118 13.64 18.19 15.33
N LYS A 119 14.44 18.58 14.31
CA LYS A 119 15.85 18.97 14.50
C LYS A 119 16.13 20.48 14.58
N GLU A 120 15.12 21.33 14.58
CA GLU A 120 15.33 22.79 14.57
C GLU A 120 15.10 23.49 15.92
N HIS A 121 14.82 22.78 17.02
CA HIS A 121 14.61 23.45 18.32
C HIS A 121 15.36 22.78 19.47
N GLY A 122 16.62 23.21 19.67
CA GLY A 122 17.43 22.77 20.81
C GLY A 122 18.80 23.44 20.94
N HIS A 123 18.79 24.70 21.40
CA HIS A 123 19.80 25.36 22.24
C HIS A 123 21.31 25.27 21.89
N ASN A 124 21.92 26.45 21.68
CA ASN A 124 22.83 26.95 22.73
C ASN A 124 22.99 28.48 22.72
N GLN A 125 22.38 29.14 23.73
CA GLN A 125 22.94 30.36 24.31
C GLN A 125 23.98 29.94 25.37
N LYS A 126 25.21 30.43 25.26
CA LYS A 126 25.89 31.31 26.25
C LYS A 126 27.42 31.28 26.10
N SER A 127 27.96 32.50 25.97
CA SER A 127 29.14 33.06 26.63
C SER A 127 30.42 32.22 26.72
N SER A 128 31.48 32.70 26.06
CA SER A 128 32.53 33.45 26.74
C SER A 128 33.30 34.35 25.79
#